data_AF-A0A7S0L1I3-F1
#
_entry.id   AF-A0A7S0L1I3-F1
#
_cell.length_a   1.000
_cell.length_b   1.000
_cell.length_c   1.000
_cell.angle_alpha   90.00
_cell.angle_beta   90.00
_cell.angle_gamma   90.00
#
_symmetry.space_group_name_H-M   'P 1'
#
loop_
_entity.id
_entity.type
_entity.pdbx_description
1 polymer ?
#
loop_
_entity_poly.entity_id
_entity_poly.type
_entity_poly.pdbx_seq_one_letter_code
_entity_poly.pdbx_strand_id
1 'polypeptide(L)'
;MVFAHAAARVTPRALSWANLGQFASAYNPPDPTNGANNAQSTLRLFGQPESAVRVTLYRDNHAWCPYCQKTWLWLEEKQVAYRIRKVTMFCYGDKEGWYKKLVPSGMLPAVEIDGKLITESDVIIGALERTFGALGARLADISAHRQLERRLFGAWCGWLCESSSAMAERAAQAQFERSLAALETELGLRPGPWLLGGDAPSTSDLIFVPYVERMCASLFYYKGYSLRAADERPHLARWFDALEERPSYCGTQADAHTHCHDLPPQMGGCFASGTLLQAECARLVDFGPYDGAALPDTGLPEPATSRAEAVYRVVRHREALVRANPCAEATLLD
;
A
#
# COMPACT_ATOMS: atom_id res chain seq x y z
N MET A 1 19.09 49.33 -6.19
CA MET A 1 20.05 48.23 -5.97
C MET A 1 19.58 47.43 -4.77
N VAL A 2 18.77 46.39 -4.99
CA VAL A 2 18.42 45.42 -3.94
C VAL A 2 19.29 44.21 -4.20
N PHE A 3 20.23 43.96 -3.30
CA PHE A 3 21.14 42.82 -3.40
C PHE A 3 20.34 41.53 -3.21
N ALA A 4 20.12 40.80 -4.31
CA ALA A 4 19.75 39.41 -4.26
C ALA A 4 20.96 38.62 -3.72
N HIS A 5 20.91 38.24 -2.44
CA HIS A 5 21.74 37.15 -1.94
C HIS A 5 21.13 35.85 -2.47
N ALA A 6 21.54 35.47 -3.66
CA ALA A 6 21.42 34.08 -4.11
C ALA A 6 22.34 33.27 -3.19
N ALA A 7 21.78 32.68 -2.14
CA ALA A 7 22.47 31.64 -1.39
C ALA A 7 22.86 30.56 -2.40
N ALA A 8 24.15 30.38 -2.64
CA ALA A 8 24.67 29.29 -3.43
C ALA A 8 24.11 28.00 -2.83
N ARG A 9 23.24 27.29 -3.58
CA ARG A 9 22.87 25.92 -3.24
C ARG A 9 24.18 25.14 -3.28
N VAL A 10 24.77 24.88 -2.12
CA VAL A 10 25.83 23.89 -1.98
C VAL A 10 25.20 22.59 -2.43
N THR A 11 25.48 22.14 -3.66
CA THR A 11 25.12 20.79 -4.09
C THR A 11 25.91 19.86 -3.19
N PRO A 12 25.28 19.12 -2.25
CA PRO A 12 26.03 18.23 -1.40
C PRO A 12 26.75 17.22 -2.31
N ARG A 13 28.07 17.11 -2.16
CA ARG A 13 28.86 16.15 -2.93
C ARG A 13 28.34 14.75 -2.60
N ALA A 14 27.82 14.05 -3.60
CA ALA A 14 27.36 12.67 -3.44
C ALA A 14 28.50 11.80 -2.87
N LEU A 15 28.14 10.89 -1.96
CA LEU A 15 29.08 9.91 -1.41
C LEU A 15 29.37 8.84 -2.46
N SER A 16 30.61 8.35 -2.51
CA SER A 16 30.95 7.16 -3.30
C SER A 16 30.25 5.92 -2.75
N TRP A 17 30.11 4.87 -3.57
CA TRP A 17 29.52 3.61 -3.12
C TRP A 17 30.26 2.98 -1.95
N ALA A 18 31.60 3.14 -1.90
CA ALA A 18 32.40 2.64 -0.79
C ALA A 18 32.03 3.32 0.54
N ASN A 19 31.80 4.64 0.52
CA ASN A 19 31.38 5.39 1.69
C ASN A 19 29.94 5.04 2.09
N LEU A 20 29.02 4.94 1.11
CA LEU A 20 27.64 4.49 1.36
C LEU A 20 27.60 3.07 1.97
N GLY A 21 28.49 2.18 1.52
CA GLY A 21 28.61 0.81 2.04
C GLY A 21 28.92 0.75 3.53
N GLN A 22 29.71 1.70 4.05
CA GLN A 22 30.01 1.78 5.49
C GLN A 22 28.73 2.08 6.28
N PHE A 23 27.92 3.06 5.84
CA PHE A 23 26.64 3.38 6.48
C PHE A 23 25.63 2.23 6.35
N ALA A 24 25.57 1.58 5.18
CA ALA A 24 24.69 0.43 4.96
C ALA A 24 24.98 -0.74 5.92
N SER A 25 26.27 -1.02 6.19
CA SER A 25 26.68 -2.12 7.08
C SER A 25 26.28 -1.93 8.55
N ALA A 26 26.00 -0.69 8.97
CA ALA A 26 25.55 -0.38 10.32
C ALA A 26 24.04 -0.61 10.53
N TYR A 27 23.27 -0.70 9.43
CA TYR A 27 21.84 -0.96 9.51
C TYR A 27 21.57 -2.47 9.62
N ASN A 28 20.80 -2.85 10.64
CA ASN A 28 20.33 -4.23 10.79
C ASN A 28 18.85 -4.31 10.38
N PRO A 29 18.51 -4.98 9.26
CA PRO A 29 17.12 -5.16 8.87
C PRO A 29 16.31 -5.90 9.95
N PRO A 30 15.01 -5.59 10.10
CA PRO A 30 14.12 -6.32 11.00
C PRO A 30 14.07 -7.82 10.67
N ASP A 31 13.86 -8.67 11.68
CA ASP A 31 13.63 -10.11 11.46
C ASP A 31 12.41 -10.33 10.55
N PRO A 32 12.59 -10.85 9.32
CA PRO A 32 11.49 -11.04 8.40
C PRO A 32 10.52 -12.14 8.85
N THR A 33 10.91 -13.00 9.78
CA THR A 33 10.18 -14.22 10.18
C THR A 33 9.30 -14.01 11.40
N ASN A 34 9.84 -13.40 12.47
CA ASN A 34 9.10 -13.17 13.72
C ASN A 34 9.01 -11.69 14.11
N GLY A 35 9.72 -10.79 13.41
CA GLY A 35 9.63 -9.36 13.64
C GLY A 35 8.36 -8.73 13.07
N ALA A 36 8.33 -7.40 13.03
CA ALA A 36 7.27 -6.64 12.38
C ALA A 36 7.04 -7.09 10.92
N ASN A 37 5.82 -6.92 10.42
CA ASN A 37 5.48 -7.29 9.06
C ASN A 37 6.36 -6.52 8.05
N ASN A 38 6.72 -7.16 6.94
CA ASN A 38 7.57 -6.55 5.91
C ASN A 38 7.32 -7.21 4.54
N ALA A 39 7.19 -6.40 3.49
CA ALA A 39 7.07 -6.84 2.10
C ALA A 39 8.22 -7.74 1.60
N GLN A 40 9.35 -7.79 2.30
CA GLN A 40 10.49 -8.65 1.99
C GLN A 40 10.35 -10.09 2.52
N SER A 41 9.43 -10.35 3.45
CA SER A 41 9.28 -11.65 4.09
C SER A 41 8.90 -12.77 3.11
N THR A 42 9.43 -13.96 3.37
CA THR A 42 9.12 -15.22 2.65
C THR A 42 8.58 -16.32 3.57
N LEU A 43 8.66 -16.10 4.88
CA LEU A 43 8.14 -16.96 5.95
C LEU A 43 7.72 -16.05 7.10
N ARG A 44 6.60 -16.36 7.76
CA ARG A 44 6.09 -15.65 8.94
C ARG A 44 5.63 -16.68 9.95
N LEU A 45 6.21 -16.65 11.14
CA LEU A 45 5.99 -17.68 12.18
C LEU A 45 5.34 -17.13 13.44
N PHE A 46 5.51 -15.85 13.76
CA PHE A 46 4.97 -15.26 14.99
C PHE A 46 5.41 -16.03 16.26
N GLY A 47 6.64 -16.53 16.28
CA GLY A 47 7.20 -17.35 17.36
C GLY A 47 6.77 -18.84 17.35
N GLN A 48 5.93 -19.26 16.41
CA GLN A 48 5.49 -20.65 16.27
C GLN A 48 6.55 -21.50 15.54
N PRO A 49 6.58 -22.83 15.74
CA PRO A 49 7.48 -23.70 14.98
C PRO A 49 7.08 -23.74 13.50
N GLU A 50 8.04 -23.98 12.60
CA GLU A 50 7.78 -24.08 11.16
C GLU A 50 6.80 -25.21 10.80
N SER A 51 6.68 -26.24 11.64
CA SER A 51 5.68 -27.31 11.52
C SER A 51 4.24 -26.83 11.70
N ALA A 52 4.01 -25.63 12.26
CA ALA A 52 2.69 -25.02 12.35
C ALA A 52 2.23 -24.39 11.02
N VAL A 53 3.13 -24.22 10.05
CA VAL A 53 2.81 -23.59 8.78
C VAL A 53 1.96 -24.49 7.91
N ARG A 54 0.70 -24.08 7.72
CA ARG A 54 -0.29 -24.76 6.86
C ARG A 54 -0.66 -23.95 5.62
N VAL A 55 -0.21 -22.71 5.54
CA VAL A 55 -0.60 -21.74 4.51
C VAL A 55 0.61 -21.31 3.68
N THR A 56 0.43 -21.27 2.36
CA THR A 56 1.32 -20.55 1.45
C THR A 56 0.53 -19.47 0.72
N LEU A 57 0.89 -18.21 0.92
CA LEU A 57 0.37 -17.06 0.18
C LEU A 57 1.21 -16.82 -1.07
N TYR A 58 0.56 -16.87 -2.24
CA TYR A 58 1.12 -16.39 -3.50
C TYR A 58 0.71 -14.93 -3.67
N ARG A 59 1.67 -14.01 -3.55
CA ARG A 59 1.46 -12.56 -3.69
C ARG A 59 2.47 -11.94 -4.65
N ASP A 60 2.25 -10.69 -5.01
CA ASP A 60 3.06 -9.98 -6.00
C ASP A 60 4.51 -9.75 -5.51
N ASN A 61 5.44 -9.17 -6.29
CA ASN A 61 6.81 -8.91 -5.81
C ASN A 61 6.95 -7.64 -4.95
N HIS A 62 6.07 -6.66 -5.13
CA HIS A 62 6.30 -5.28 -4.69
C HIS A 62 5.25 -4.74 -3.70
N ALA A 63 4.33 -5.58 -3.22
CA ALA A 63 3.19 -5.21 -2.37
C ALA A 63 2.15 -4.29 -3.06
N TRP A 64 2.06 -4.34 -4.38
CA TRP A 64 1.22 -3.46 -5.19
C TRP A 64 -0.20 -3.98 -5.40
N CYS A 65 -0.45 -5.29 -5.21
CA CYS A 65 -1.77 -5.86 -5.45
C CYS A 65 -2.71 -5.63 -4.25
N PRO A 66 -3.82 -4.87 -4.41
CA PRO A 66 -4.75 -4.61 -3.31
C PRO A 66 -5.42 -5.90 -2.80
N TYR A 67 -5.68 -6.86 -3.70
CA TYR A 67 -6.25 -8.13 -3.32
C TYR A 67 -5.28 -8.99 -2.50
N CYS A 68 -3.97 -8.94 -2.80
CA CYS A 68 -2.95 -9.59 -2.00
C CYS A 68 -2.85 -8.95 -0.61
N GLN A 69 -2.89 -7.62 -0.56
CA GLN A 69 -2.82 -6.86 0.70
C GLN A 69 -3.93 -7.28 1.67
N LYS A 70 -5.18 -7.41 1.21
CA LYS A 70 -6.29 -7.90 2.05
C LYS A 70 -5.99 -9.25 2.71
N THR A 71 -5.57 -10.24 1.93
CA THR A 71 -5.26 -11.58 2.44
C THR A 71 -4.04 -11.57 3.35
N TRP A 72 -3.04 -10.76 3.01
CA TRP A 72 -1.82 -10.61 3.80
C TRP A 72 -2.11 -10.00 5.17
N LEU A 73 -2.85 -8.89 5.22
CA LEU A 73 -3.29 -8.28 6.47
C LEU A 73 -4.08 -9.27 7.33
N TRP A 74 -4.97 -10.05 6.73
CA TRP A 74 -5.76 -11.03 7.46
C TRP A 74 -4.87 -12.08 8.14
N LEU A 75 -3.85 -12.59 7.44
CA LEU A 75 -2.90 -13.56 8.00
C LEU A 75 -2.04 -12.96 9.12
N GLU A 76 -1.61 -11.70 8.97
CA GLU A 76 -0.82 -10.99 9.98
C GLU A 76 -1.62 -10.66 11.24
N GLU A 77 -2.82 -10.10 11.10
CA GLU A 77 -3.72 -9.79 12.24
C GLU A 77 -4.15 -11.06 12.98
N LYS A 78 -4.37 -12.16 12.24
CA LYS A 78 -4.72 -13.45 12.84
C LYS A 78 -3.50 -14.21 13.38
N GLN A 79 -2.28 -13.74 13.08
CA GLN A 79 -1.01 -14.41 13.40
C GLN A 79 -0.95 -15.88 12.96
N VAL A 80 -1.47 -16.17 11.77
CA VAL A 80 -1.42 -17.52 11.19
C VAL A 80 -0.05 -17.73 10.60
N ALA A 81 0.72 -18.73 11.04
CA ALA A 81 2.03 -19.01 10.45
C ALA A 81 1.92 -19.42 8.95
N TYR A 82 2.67 -18.75 8.07
CA TYR A 82 2.54 -18.89 6.62
C TYR A 82 3.85 -18.68 5.86
N ARG A 83 3.95 -19.29 4.68
CA ARG A 83 4.99 -19.00 3.68
C ARG A 83 4.49 -18.02 2.64
N ILE A 84 5.42 -17.27 2.03
CA ILE A 84 5.14 -16.37 0.92
C ILE A 84 5.93 -16.83 -0.30
N ARG A 85 5.23 -17.01 -1.41
CA ARG A 85 5.84 -17.17 -2.74
C ARG A 85 5.51 -15.95 -3.57
N LYS A 86 6.56 -15.24 -3.99
CA LYS A 86 6.41 -14.01 -4.77
C LYS A 86 6.27 -14.32 -6.26
N VAL A 87 5.39 -13.57 -6.91
CA VAL A 87 4.98 -13.76 -8.30
C VAL A 87 4.93 -12.39 -8.98
N THR A 88 5.47 -12.25 -10.17
CA THR A 88 5.43 -11.01 -10.95
C THR A 88 4.00 -10.65 -11.34
N MET A 89 3.58 -9.38 -11.33
CA MET A 89 2.26 -8.98 -11.86
C MET A 89 2.35 -8.61 -13.34
N PHE A 90 1.23 -8.75 -14.05
CA PHE A 90 1.14 -8.41 -15.47
C PHE A 90 1.51 -6.95 -15.78
N CYS A 91 1.29 -6.02 -14.85
CA CYS A 91 1.56 -4.59 -15.06
C CYS A 91 3.06 -4.23 -15.03
N TYR A 92 3.95 -5.09 -14.54
CA TYR A 92 5.38 -4.78 -14.44
C TYR A 92 6.33 -5.91 -14.89
N GLY A 93 5.82 -6.99 -15.47
CA GLY A 93 6.67 -8.02 -16.06
C GLY A 93 5.97 -9.32 -16.44
N ASP A 94 6.78 -10.29 -16.83
CA ASP A 94 6.32 -11.60 -17.25
C ASP A 94 5.97 -12.50 -16.07
N LYS A 95 4.79 -13.13 -16.15
CA LYS A 95 4.37 -14.15 -15.18
C LYS A 95 5.27 -15.37 -15.23
N GLU A 96 5.63 -15.88 -14.05
CA GLU A 96 6.44 -17.08 -13.92
C GLU A 96 5.71 -18.31 -14.48
N GLY A 97 6.39 -19.06 -15.36
CA GLY A 97 5.80 -20.24 -16.00
C GLY A 97 5.36 -21.33 -15.00
N TRP A 98 6.06 -21.47 -13.86
CA TRP A 98 5.66 -22.39 -12.80
C TRP A 98 4.35 -21.95 -12.13
N TYR A 99 4.12 -20.64 -12.00
CA TYR A 99 2.91 -20.12 -11.37
C TYR A 99 1.71 -20.31 -12.28
N LYS A 100 1.85 -20.06 -13.59
CA LYS A 100 0.78 -20.32 -14.57
C LYS A 100 0.38 -21.80 -14.67
N LYS A 101 1.27 -22.73 -14.33
CA LYS A 101 0.91 -24.16 -14.22
C LYS A 101 0.02 -24.44 -12.99
N LEU A 102 0.21 -23.68 -11.92
CA LEU A 102 -0.56 -23.80 -10.68
C LEU A 102 -1.89 -23.02 -10.76
N VAL A 103 -1.83 -21.77 -11.23
CA VAL A 103 -2.96 -20.85 -11.41
C VAL A 103 -2.99 -20.45 -12.89
N PRO A 104 -3.75 -21.16 -13.76
CA PRO A 104 -3.77 -20.90 -15.21
C PRO A 104 -4.11 -19.46 -15.61
N SER A 105 -4.95 -18.76 -14.83
CA SER A 105 -5.28 -17.35 -15.06
C SER A 105 -4.11 -16.40 -14.79
N GLY A 106 -3.10 -16.83 -14.02
CA GLY A 106 -2.01 -15.98 -13.54
C GLY A 106 -2.43 -14.92 -12.52
N MET A 107 -3.69 -14.91 -12.09
CA MET A 107 -4.25 -13.91 -11.18
C MET A 107 -3.78 -14.11 -9.75
N LEU A 108 -3.57 -13.00 -9.03
CA LEU A 108 -3.17 -12.96 -7.63
C LEU A 108 -4.29 -12.30 -6.78
N PRO A 109 -4.37 -12.61 -5.47
CA PRO A 109 -3.62 -13.64 -4.76
C PRO A 109 -4.10 -15.05 -5.11
N ALA A 110 -3.26 -16.02 -4.82
CA ALA A 110 -3.69 -17.40 -4.58
C ALA A 110 -3.17 -17.83 -3.20
N VAL A 111 -3.89 -18.76 -2.56
CA VAL A 111 -3.48 -19.32 -1.28
C VAL A 111 -3.57 -20.84 -1.36
N GLU A 112 -2.56 -21.51 -0.86
CA GLU A 112 -2.60 -22.95 -0.62
C GLU A 112 -2.77 -23.19 0.89
N ILE A 113 -3.80 -23.95 1.27
CA ILE A 113 -4.07 -24.36 2.66
C ILE A 113 -4.05 -25.88 2.68
N ASP A 114 -3.12 -26.49 3.44
CA ASP A 114 -2.96 -27.95 3.52
C ASP A 114 -2.89 -28.64 2.14
N GLY A 115 -2.13 -28.05 1.21
CA GLY A 115 -1.98 -28.56 -0.16
C GLY A 115 -3.16 -28.27 -1.10
N LYS A 116 -4.24 -27.62 -0.62
CA LYS A 116 -5.37 -27.22 -1.47
C LYS A 116 -5.21 -25.78 -1.93
N LEU A 117 -5.05 -25.59 -3.24
CA LEU A 117 -5.00 -24.28 -3.88
C LEU A 117 -6.40 -23.62 -3.94
N ILE A 118 -6.45 -22.34 -3.61
CA ILE A 118 -7.64 -21.50 -3.59
C ILE A 118 -7.30 -20.15 -4.22
N THR A 119 -8.16 -19.71 -5.15
CA THR A 119 -8.09 -18.40 -5.79
C THR A 119 -9.34 -17.58 -5.43
N GLU A 120 -9.39 -16.33 -5.89
CA GLU A 120 -10.43 -15.33 -5.55
C GLU A 120 -10.36 -14.86 -4.10
N SER A 121 -10.08 -13.57 -3.91
CA SER A 121 -9.74 -13.02 -2.58
C SER A 121 -10.84 -13.24 -1.53
N ASP A 122 -12.13 -13.13 -1.88
CA ASP A 122 -13.25 -13.36 -0.94
C ASP A 122 -13.41 -14.86 -0.60
N VAL A 123 -13.16 -15.75 -1.57
CA VAL A 123 -13.20 -17.22 -1.35
C VAL A 123 -12.03 -17.67 -0.47
N ILE A 124 -10.85 -17.08 -0.70
CA ILE A 124 -9.64 -17.26 0.12
C ILE A 124 -9.93 -16.87 1.56
N ILE A 125 -10.47 -15.67 1.82
CA ILE A 125 -10.80 -15.22 3.17
C ILE A 125 -11.80 -16.18 3.82
N GLY A 126 -12.88 -16.55 3.12
CA GLY A 126 -13.85 -17.51 3.67
C GLY A 126 -13.24 -18.89 3.98
N ALA A 127 -12.23 -19.34 3.23
CA ALA A 127 -11.51 -20.57 3.53
C ALA A 127 -10.59 -20.43 4.75
N LEU A 128 -9.86 -19.32 4.86
CA LEU A 128 -9.05 -19.00 6.03
C LEU A 128 -9.91 -18.91 7.30
N GLU A 129 -11.06 -18.26 7.24
CA GLU A 129 -12.02 -18.17 8.36
C GLU A 129 -12.56 -19.53 8.80
N ARG A 130 -12.78 -20.46 7.86
CA ARG A 130 -13.19 -21.85 8.19
C ARG A 130 -12.07 -22.64 8.85
N THR A 131 -10.82 -22.41 8.47
CA THR A 131 -9.67 -23.17 8.98
C THR A 131 -9.13 -22.62 10.29
N PHE A 132 -9.08 -21.29 10.45
CA PHE A 132 -8.41 -20.62 11.59
C PHE A 132 -9.36 -19.75 12.44
N GLY A 133 -10.66 -19.73 12.10
CA GLY A 133 -11.66 -18.88 12.74
C GLY A 133 -11.68 -17.46 12.16
N ALA A 134 -12.80 -16.76 12.37
CA ALA A 134 -12.99 -15.40 11.87
C ALA A 134 -12.04 -14.40 12.54
N LEU A 135 -11.75 -13.29 11.84
CA LEU A 135 -11.12 -12.11 12.41
C LEU A 135 -12.23 -11.10 12.71
N GLY A 136 -12.78 -11.14 13.93
CA GLY A 136 -14.05 -10.48 14.25
C GLY A 136 -15.23 -11.25 13.65
N ALA A 137 -15.98 -10.63 12.74
CA ALA A 137 -17.08 -11.28 12.03
C ALA A 137 -16.61 -11.97 10.74
N ARG A 138 -17.34 -13.02 10.30
CA ARG A 138 -17.05 -13.68 9.02
C ARG A 138 -17.39 -12.76 7.85
N LEU A 139 -16.68 -12.89 6.73
CA LEU A 139 -16.99 -12.16 5.50
C LEU A 139 -18.45 -12.35 5.04
N ALA A 140 -19.00 -13.55 5.26
CA ALA A 140 -20.40 -13.86 4.95
C ALA A 140 -21.41 -13.06 5.78
N ASP A 141 -21.03 -12.67 7.00
CA ASP A 141 -21.91 -12.00 7.96
C ASP A 141 -21.84 -10.46 7.85
N ILE A 142 -20.89 -9.92 7.07
CA ILE A 142 -20.68 -8.48 6.86
C ILE A 142 -21.04 -8.03 5.43
N SER A 143 -22.07 -8.63 4.84
CA SER A 143 -22.46 -8.38 3.45
C SER A 143 -22.77 -6.90 3.15
N ALA A 144 -23.31 -6.15 4.12
CA ALA A 144 -23.56 -4.71 4.00
C ALA A 144 -22.25 -3.92 3.83
N HIS A 145 -21.25 -4.17 4.69
CA HIS A 145 -19.93 -3.55 4.58
C HIS A 145 -19.24 -3.91 3.26
N ARG A 146 -19.34 -5.17 2.83
CA ARG A 146 -18.79 -5.59 1.54
C ARG A 146 -19.49 -4.94 0.33
N GLN A 147 -20.80 -4.68 0.41
CA GLN A 147 -21.50 -3.92 -0.63
C GLN A 147 -21.11 -2.44 -0.63
N LEU A 148 -20.91 -1.85 0.54
CA LEU A 148 -20.44 -0.47 0.68
C LEU A 148 -19.03 -0.32 0.11
N GLU A 149 -18.10 -1.22 0.43
CA GLU A 149 -16.75 -1.23 -0.12
C GLU A 149 -16.77 -1.27 -1.66
N ARG A 150 -17.58 -2.16 -2.27
CA ARG A 150 -17.69 -2.24 -3.73
C ARG A 150 -18.29 -0.99 -4.36
N ARG A 151 -19.27 -0.36 -3.69
CA ARG A 151 -19.87 0.90 -4.15
C ARG A 151 -18.85 2.03 -4.11
N LEU A 152 -18.08 2.13 -3.02
CA LEU A 152 -17.02 3.11 -2.87
C LEU A 152 -15.92 2.90 -3.92
N PHE A 153 -15.47 1.66 -4.12
CA PHE A 153 -14.53 1.29 -5.17
C PHE A 153 -15.04 1.70 -6.56
N GLY A 154 -16.28 1.36 -6.90
CA GLY A 154 -16.86 1.73 -8.20
C GLY A 154 -16.96 3.25 -8.41
N ALA A 155 -17.35 4.00 -7.38
CA ALA A 155 -17.42 5.45 -7.44
C ALA A 155 -16.04 6.10 -7.58
N TRP A 156 -15.03 5.55 -6.90
CA TRP A 156 -13.64 5.96 -7.06
C TRP A 156 -13.12 5.69 -8.47
N CYS A 157 -13.33 4.49 -9.01
CA CYS A 157 -12.94 4.16 -10.39
C CYS A 157 -13.60 5.09 -11.41
N GLY A 158 -14.91 5.35 -11.28
CA GLY A 158 -15.63 6.25 -12.18
C GLY A 158 -15.13 7.70 -12.13
N TRP A 159 -14.54 8.13 -11.01
CA TRP A 159 -13.93 9.46 -10.92
C TRP A 159 -12.46 9.50 -11.37
N LEU A 160 -11.68 8.47 -11.01
CA LEU A 160 -10.24 8.43 -11.25
C LEU A 160 -9.88 7.96 -12.67
N CYS A 161 -10.56 6.94 -13.17
CA CYS A 161 -10.13 6.15 -14.34
C CYS A 161 -10.88 6.53 -15.63
N GLU A 162 -11.67 7.59 -15.62
CA GLU A 162 -12.38 8.09 -16.80
C GLU A 162 -11.93 9.51 -17.15
N SER A 163 -11.48 9.71 -18.39
CA SER A 163 -11.35 11.06 -18.95
C SER A 163 -12.74 11.62 -19.17
N SER A 164 -13.04 12.77 -18.58
CA SER A 164 -14.40 13.30 -18.58
C SER A 164 -14.40 14.82 -18.71
N SER A 165 -15.53 15.36 -19.19
CA SER A 165 -15.75 16.82 -19.17
C SER A 165 -15.82 17.32 -17.71
N ALA A 166 -15.56 18.61 -17.49
CA ALA A 166 -15.64 19.19 -16.14
C ALA A 166 -17.02 18.99 -15.47
N MET A 167 -18.11 18.88 -16.23
CA MET A 167 -19.43 18.59 -15.68
C MET A 167 -19.55 17.14 -15.20
N ALA A 168 -19.09 16.19 -16.02
CA ALA A 168 -19.09 14.77 -15.68
C ALA A 168 -18.15 14.48 -14.50
N GLU A 169 -17.00 15.15 -14.43
CA GLU A 169 -16.07 15.03 -13.30
C GLU A 169 -16.70 15.48 -11.98
N ARG A 170 -17.41 16.63 -11.97
CA ARG A 170 -18.15 17.06 -10.77
C ARG A 170 -19.22 16.06 -10.34
N ALA A 171 -19.92 15.44 -11.29
CA ALA A 171 -20.91 14.41 -10.98
C ALA A 171 -20.27 13.14 -10.41
N ALA A 172 -19.12 12.73 -10.94
CA ALA A 172 -18.34 11.59 -10.44
C ALA A 172 -17.77 11.86 -9.04
N GLN A 173 -17.21 13.05 -8.80
CA GLN A 173 -16.79 13.50 -7.48
C GLN A 173 -17.95 13.43 -6.47
N ALA A 174 -19.11 13.99 -6.80
CA ALA A 174 -20.26 13.97 -5.91
C ALA A 174 -20.76 12.53 -5.63
N GLN A 175 -20.64 11.61 -6.58
CA GLN A 175 -20.97 10.19 -6.38
C GLN A 175 -19.96 9.48 -5.47
N PHE A 176 -18.68 9.81 -5.60
CA PHE A 176 -17.63 9.34 -4.69
C PHE A 176 -17.87 9.87 -3.26
N GLU A 177 -18.09 11.16 -3.10
CA GLU A 177 -18.34 11.80 -1.79
C GLU A 177 -19.56 11.22 -1.08
N ARG A 178 -20.64 10.88 -1.80
CA ARG A 178 -21.79 10.15 -1.21
C ARG A 178 -21.41 8.78 -0.65
N SER A 179 -20.55 8.05 -1.37
CA SER A 179 -20.11 6.72 -0.95
C SER A 179 -19.12 6.81 0.22
N LEU A 180 -18.26 7.82 0.21
CA LEU A 180 -17.32 8.12 1.29
C LEU A 180 -18.04 8.54 2.57
N ALA A 181 -19.08 9.39 2.47
CA ALA A 181 -19.91 9.79 3.61
C ALA A 181 -20.63 8.60 4.26
N ALA A 182 -21.00 7.58 3.47
CA ALA A 182 -21.54 6.35 4.01
C ALA A 182 -20.48 5.54 4.79
N LEU A 183 -19.22 5.48 4.33
CA LEU A 183 -18.12 4.88 5.10
C LEU A 183 -17.84 5.65 6.39
N GLU A 184 -17.77 6.98 6.32
CA GLU A 184 -17.61 7.85 7.49
C GLU A 184 -18.71 7.62 8.52
N THR A 185 -19.96 7.47 8.07
CA THR A 185 -21.11 7.14 8.94
C THR A 185 -20.92 5.78 9.62
N GLU A 186 -20.56 4.74 8.87
CA GLU A 186 -20.33 3.39 9.42
C GLU A 186 -19.20 3.37 10.47
N LEU A 187 -18.10 4.10 10.23
CA LEU A 187 -17.00 4.27 11.18
C LEU A 187 -17.42 5.04 12.45
N GLY A 188 -18.49 5.85 12.36
CA GLY A 188 -19.06 6.61 13.47
C GLY A 188 -20.10 5.86 14.30
N LEU A 189 -20.62 4.72 13.83
CA LEU A 189 -21.72 4.00 14.51
C LEU A 189 -21.31 3.37 15.85
N ARG A 190 -20.02 3.12 16.06
CA ARG A 190 -19.49 2.42 17.23
C ARG A 190 -18.35 3.21 17.87
N PRO A 191 -18.14 3.08 19.19
CA PRO A 191 -16.95 3.63 19.83
C PRO A 191 -15.67 3.01 19.26
N GLY A 192 -14.60 3.80 19.22
CA GLY A 192 -13.29 3.38 18.73
C GLY A 192 -13.09 3.57 17.22
N PRO A 193 -11.96 3.11 16.68
CA PRO A 193 -11.61 3.32 15.28
C PRO A 193 -12.23 2.30 14.32
N TRP A 194 -12.57 1.09 14.77
CA TRP A 194 -12.90 -0.04 13.90
C TRP A 194 -14.38 -0.12 13.53
N LEU A 195 -14.69 -0.57 12.31
CA LEU A 195 -16.07 -0.66 11.78
C LEU A 195 -17.02 -1.50 12.66
N LEU A 196 -16.51 -2.57 13.27
CA LEU A 196 -17.25 -3.42 14.20
C LEU A 196 -16.99 -3.10 15.68
N GLY A 197 -16.23 -2.04 15.97
CA GLY A 197 -15.74 -1.70 17.31
C GLY A 197 -14.69 -2.71 17.82
N GLY A 198 -14.43 -2.69 19.13
CA GLY A 198 -13.45 -3.54 19.79
C GLY A 198 -12.03 -2.96 19.77
N ASP A 199 -11.05 -3.78 20.15
CA ASP A 199 -9.65 -3.33 20.38
C ASP A 199 -8.73 -3.56 19.16
N ALA A 200 -9.20 -4.28 18.13
CA ALA A 200 -8.42 -4.68 16.96
C ALA A 200 -9.27 -4.68 15.68
N PRO A 201 -8.64 -4.52 14.48
CA PRO A 201 -9.36 -4.56 13.22
C PRO A 201 -9.96 -5.95 12.96
N SER A 202 -11.02 -5.96 12.17
CA SER A 202 -11.75 -7.16 11.76
C SER A 202 -11.66 -7.39 10.26
N THR A 203 -12.18 -8.52 9.76
CA THR A 203 -12.38 -8.74 8.32
C THR A 203 -13.14 -7.57 7.68
N SER A 204 -14.02 -6.90 8.44
CA SER A 204 -14.72 -5.71 7.97
C SER A 204 -13.79 -4.57 7.63
N ASP A 205 -12.77 -4.30 8.42
CA ASP A 205 -11.81 -3.22 8.18
C ASP A 205 -10.91 -3.61 7.00
N LEU A 206 -10.39 -4.84 7.02
CA LEU A 206 -9.41 -5.33 6.04
C LEU A 206 -9.93 -5.40 4.60
N ILE A 207 -11.26 -5.48 4.38
CA ILE A 207 -11.81 -5.39 3.02
C ILE A 207 -11.72 -3.99 2.44
N PHE A 208 -11.75 -2.93 3.26
CA PHE A 208 -11.66 -1.54 2.80
C PHE A 208 -10.22 -1.08 2.66
N VAL A 209 -9.33 -1.45 3.59
CA VAL A 209 -7.93 -0.95 3.69
C VAL A 209 -7.25 -0.82 2.32
N PRO A 210 -7.17 -1.86 1.48
CA PRO A 210 -6.35 -1.79 0.27
C PRO A 210 -6.80 -0.69 -0.71
N TYR A 211 -8.11 -0.48 -0.86
CA TYR A 211 -8.62 0.52 -1.78
C TYR A 211 -8.70 1.90 -1.18
N VAL A 212 -9.05 2.02 0.11
CA VAL A 212 -9.11 3.33 0.77
C VAL A 212 -7.72 3.94 0.91
N GLU A 213 -6.68 3.14 1.14
CA GLU A 213 -5.26 3.58 1.09
C GLU A 213 -4.90 4.12 -0.31
N ARG A 214 -5.23 3.36 -1.37
CA ARG A 214 -4.99 3.78 -2.77
C ARG A 214 -5.80 5.02 -3.16
N MET A 215 -7.03 5.17 -2.65
CA MET A 215 -7.84 6.37 -2.82
C MET A 215 -7.16 7.58 -2.19
N CYS A 216 -6.56 7.43 -1.01
CA CYS A 216 -5.86 8.52 -0.31
C CYS A 216 -4.73 9.10 -1.17
N ALA A 217 -3.87 8.23 -1.71
CA ALA A 217 -2.77 8.63 -2.59
C ALA A 217 -3.27 9.18 -3.94
N SER A 218 -4.07 8.39 -4.66
CA SER A 218 -4.45 8.70 -6.04
C SER A 218 -5.35 9.93 -6.16
N LEU A 219 -6.28 10.15 -5.23
CA LEU A 219 -7.15 11.33 -5.27
C LEU A 219 -6.39 12.61 -4.91
N PHE A 220 -5.40 12.53 -4.01
CA PHE A 220 -4.51 13.64 -3.76
C PHE A 220 -3.75 14.01 -5.04
N TYR A 221 -3.11 13.03 -5.68
CA TYR A 221 -2.30 13.25 -6.89
C TYR A 221 -3.10 13.69 -8.12
N TYR A 222 -4.13 12.91 -8.49
CA TYR A 222 -4.85 13.10 -9.75
C TYR A 222 -6.00 14.10 -9.62
N LYS A 223 -6.51 14.37 -8.42
CA LYS A 223 -7.71 15.21 -8.21
C LYS A 223 -7.47 16.42 -7.31
N GLY A 224 -6.33 16.51 -6.62
CA GLY A 224 -6.11 17.55 -5.61
C GLY A 224 -7.06 17.41 -4.42
N TYR A 225 -7.49 16.18 -4.11
CA TYR A 225 -8.51 15.90 -3.09
C TYR A 225 -7.88 15.17 -1.89
N SER A 226 -7.99 15.76 -0.70
CA SER A 226 -7.45 15.17 0.53
C SER A 226 -8.47 14.25 1.21
N LEU A 227 -8.24 12.95 1.15
CA LEU A 227 -9.16 11.96 1.75
C LEU A 227 -9.17 12.02 3.28
N ARG A 228 -8.01 12.29 3.91
CA ARG A 228 -7.82 12.30 5.38
C ARG A 228 -8.03 13.68 6.03
N ALA A 229 -8.83 14.58 5.44
CA ALA A 229 -9.13 15.87 6.07
C ALA A 229 -9.96 15.67 7.35
N ALA A 230 -9.31 15.73 8.51
CA ALA A 230 -9.89 15.34 9.81
C ALA A 230 -11.01 16.27 10.30
N ASP A 231 -11.02 17.52 9.84
CA ASP A 231 -12.09 18.49 10.06
C ASP A 231 -13.39 18.10 9.33
N GLU A 232 -13.29 17.41 8.20
CA GLU A 232 -14.44 16.94 7.42
C GLU A 232 -14.79 15.46 7.71
N ARG A 233 -13.78 14.63 8.00
CA ARG A 233 -13.90 13.16 8.14
C ARG A 233 -13.13 12.63 9.37
N PRO A 234 -13.55 13.00 10.59
CA PRO A 234 -12.85 12.64 11.81
C PRO A 234 -12.81 11.12 12.08
N HIS A 235 -13.82 10.34 11.66
CA HIS A 235 -13.85 8.90 11.89
C HIS A 235 -12.91 8.16 10.94
N LEU A 236 -12.85 8.56 9.67
CA LEU A 236 -11.88 8.03 8.72
C LEU A 236 -10.45 8.40 9.09
N ALA A 237 -10.20 9.64 9.52
CA ALA A 237 -8.88 10.04 10.01
C ALA A 237 -8.44 9.16 11.20
N ARG A 238 -9.31 9.02 12.21
CA ARG A 238 -9.06 8.13 13.36
C ARG A 238 -8.83 6.67 12.97
N TRP A 239 -9.53 6.17 11.96
CA TRP A 239 -9.35 4.80 11.46
C TRP A 239 -7.97 4.61 10.83
N PHE A 240 -7.50 5.57 10.02
CA PHE A 240 -6.13 5.52 9.49
C PHE A 240 -5.08 5.63 10.59
N ASP A 241 -5.25 6.53 11.55
CA ASP A 241 -4.31 6.66 12.67
C ASP A 241 -4.18 5.33 13.44
N ALA A 242 -5.31 4.66 13.69
CA ALA A 242 -5.33 3.35 14.33
C ALA A 242 -4.69 2.24 13.48
N LEU A 243 -4.85 2.27 12.16
CA LEU A 243 -4.15 1.35 11.24
C LEU A 243 -2.64 1.56 11.30
N GLU A 244 -2.18 2.80 11.35
CA GLU A 244 -0.76 3.17 11.42
C GLU A 244 -0.09 2.75 12.74
N GLU A 245 -0.86 2.46 13.78
CA GLU A 245 -0.36 1.80 14.99
C GLU A 245 -0.18 0.28 14.84
N ARG A 246 -0.67 -0.34 13.76
CA ARG A 246 -0.61 -1.78 13.55
C ARG A 246 0.63 -2.17 12.73
N PRO A 247 1.57 -2.96 13.28
CA PRO A 247 2.72 -3.45 12.52
C PRO A 247 2.35 -4.26 11.27
N SER A 248 1.22 -4.97 11.32
CA SER A 248 0.61 -5.68 10.19
C SER A 248 0.35 -4.74 9.01
N TYR A 249 -0.30 -3.59 9.24
CA TYR A 249 -0.61 -2.58 8.23
C TYR A 249 0.63 -1.89 7.70
N CYS A 250 1.48 -1.36 8.60
CA CYS A 250 2.68 -0.61 8.22
C CYS A 250 3.64 -1.45 7.36
N GLY A 251 3.68 -2.76 7.56
CA GLY A 251 4.48 -3.67 6.73
C GLY A 251 3.96 -3.89 5.30
N THR A 252 2.71 -3.52 5.03
CA THR A 252 2.05 -3.61 3.72
C THR A 252 1.84 -2.27 3.03
N GLN A 253 1.88 -1.17 3.79
CA GLN A 253 1.62 0.19 3.31
C GLN A 253 2.65 0.59 2.25
N ALA A 254 2.19 1.26 1.19
CA ALA A 254 3.06 1.90 0.22
C ALA A 254 2.88 3.42 0.23
N ASP A 255 3.92 4.13 -0.23
CA ASP A 255 3.91 5.59 -0.30
C ASP A 255 3.02 6.10 -1.45
N ALA A 256 2.68 7.39 -1.39
CA ALA A 256 1.81 8.01 -2.39
C ALA A 256 2.42 7.95 -3.80
N HIS A 257 3.74 8.12 -3.94
CA HIS A 257 4.39 8.08 -5.24
C HIS A 257 4.26 6.69 -5.87
N THR A 258 4.51 5.62 -5.11
CA THR A 258 4.30 4.24 -5.55
C THR A 258 2.87 4.00 -6.02
N HIS A 259 1.86 4.29 -5.17
CA HIS A 259 0.45 4.07 -5.53
C HIS A 259 0.01 4.88 -6.76
N CYS A 260 0.48 6.12 -6.91
CA CYS A 260 0.04 6.96 -8.03
C CYS A 260 0.61 6.48 -9.37
N HIS A 261 1.77 5.81 -9.36
CA HIS A 261 2.45 5.34 -10.57
C HIS A 261 2.19 3.87 -10.89
N ASP A 262 1.84 3.03 -9.90
CA ASP A 262 1.50 1.63 -10.12
C ASP A 262 0.03 1.42 -10.53
N LEU A 263 -0.88 2.33 -10.17
CA LEU A 263 -2.31 2.24 -10.45
C LEU A 263 -2.66 2.34 -11.94
N PRO A 264 -2.12 3.30 -12.73
CA PRO A 264 -2.49 3.44 -14.14
C PRO A 264 -2.39 2.15 -14.97
N PRO A 265 -1.27 1.39 -14.94
CA PRO A 265 -1.19 0.14 -15.71
C PRO A 265 -2.07 -1.00 -15.14
N GLN A 266 -2.53 -0.88 -13.90
CA GLN A 266 -3.47 -1.86 -13.29
C GLN A 266 -4.93 -1.54 -13.65
N MET A 267 -5.28 -0.27 -13.75
CA MET A 267 -6.66 0.22 -13.91
C MET A 267 -7.03 0.61 -15.34
N GLY A 268 -6.06 0.62 -16.26
CA GLY A 268 -6.27 1.08 -17.64
C GLY A 268 -6.16 2.61 -17.82
N GLY A 269 -5.67 3.31 -16.79
CA GLY A 269 -5.44 4.76 -16.79
C GLY A 269 -5.96 5.45 -15.53
N CYS A 270 -5.31 6.56 -15.16
CA CYS A 270 -5.77 7.51 -14.16
C CYS A 270 -5.67 8.92 -14.73
N PHE A 271 -6.70 9.74 -14.57
CA PHE A 271 -6.82 11.02 -15.27
C PHE A 271 -6.80 12.20 -14.32
N ALA A 272 -5.85 13.11 -14.55
CA ALA A 272 -5.70 14.33 -13.80
C ALA A 272 -6.83 15.33 -14.10
N SER A 273 -7.34 16.03 -13.07
CA SER A 273 -8.35 17.09 -13.24
C SER A 273 -7.81 18.35 -13.93
N GLY A 274 -6.48 18.53 -13.95
CA GLY A 274 -5.83 19.69 -14.57
C GLY A 274 -6.03 21.02 -13.83
N THR A 275 -6.49 20.98 -12.58
CA THR A 275 -6.61 22.19 -11.74
C THR A 275 -5.25 22.59 -11.16
N LEU A 276 -5.10 23.86 -10.73
CA LEU A 276 -3.87 24.32 -10.09
C LEU A 276 -3.57 23.53 -8.79
N LEU A 277 -4.61 23.23 -8.00
CA LEU A 277 -4.46 22.45 -6.77
C LEU A 277 -3.97 21.04 -7.07
N GLN A 278 -4.58 20.38 -8.07
CA GLN A 278 -4.16 19.06 -8.51
C GLN A 278 -2.69 19.05 -8.97
N ALA A 279 -2.30 20.03 -9.80
CA ALA A 279 -0.93 20.14 -10.27
C ALA A 279 0.08 20.33 -9.12
N GLU A 280 -0.28 21.10 -8.09
CA GLU A 280 0.54 21.27 -6.90
C GLU A 280 0.63 19.97 -6.08
N CYS A 281 -0.48 19.26 -5.87
CA CYS A 281 -0.47 17.96 -5.19
C CYS A 281 0.39 16.93 -5.93
N ALA A 282 0.30 16.86 -7.26
CA ALA A 282 1.16 16.00 -8.06
C ALA A 282 2.64 16.37 -7.91
N ARG A 283 2.96 17.67 -7.95
CA ARG A 283 4.32 18.17 -7.73
C ARG A 283 4.86 17.80 -6.35
N LEU A 284 4.04 17.83 -5.30
CA LEU A 284 4.45 17.42 -3.96
C LEU A 284 4.80 15.93 -3.89
N VAL A 285 4.01 15.07 -4.54
CA VAL A 285 4.26 13.62 -4.59
C VAL A 285 5.52 13.30 -5.42
N ASP A 286 5.73 13.99 -6.54
CA ASP A 286 6.83 13.70 -7.46
C ASP A 286 8.18 14.30 -7.03
N PHE A 287 8.16 15.39 -6.25
CA PHE A 287 9.37 16.16 -5.95
C PHE A 287 9.56 16.53 -4.48
N GLY A 288 8.65 16.14 -3.58
CA GLY A 288 8.74 16.43 -2.16
C GLY A 288 8.29 17.85 -1.77
N PRO A 289 8.52 18.25 -0.50
CA PRO A 289 9.73 18.01 0.28
C PRO A 289 9.89 16.67 1.04
N TYR A 290 8.96 15.70 0.95
CA TYR A 290 9.03 14.39 1.65
C TYR A 290 9.37 14.49 3.15
N ASP A 291 8.88 15.54 3.80
CA ASP A 291 9.15 15.85 5.21
C ASP A 291 8.10 15.29 6.18
N GLY A 292 7.23 14.40 5.68
CA GLY A 292 6.12 13.79 6.43
C GLY A 292 4.92 14.70 6.69
N ALA A 293 5.01 15.99 6.40
CA ALA A 293 3.89 16.93 6.57
C ALA A 293 3.14 17.21 5.26
N ALA A 294 3.85 17.12 4.13
CA ALA A 294 3.32 17.53 2.83
C ALA A 294 2.46 16.48 2.11
N LEU A 295 2.57 15.19 2.49
CA LEU A 295 1.92 14.08 1.78
C LEU A 295 0.93 13.35 2.71
N PRO A 296 -0.20 12.85 2.16
CA PRO A 296 -1.19 12.12 2.94
C PRO A 296 -0.91 10.60 2.97
N ASP A 297 0.35 10.19 2.91
CA ASP A 297 0.74 8.78 2.84
C ASP A 297 0.88 8.14 4.23
N THR A 298 1.42 8.83 5.22
CA THR A 298 1.46 8.36 6.61
C THR A 298 1.35 9.47 7.65
N GLY A 299 0.66 9.19 8.76
CA GLY A 299 0.66 10.03 9.97
C GLY A 299 1.81 9.71 10.95
N LEU A 300 2.63 8.70 10.65
CA LEU A 300 3.72 8.29 11.53
C LEU A 300 4.91 9.24 11.46
N PRO A 301 5.59 9.51 12.58
CA PRO A 301 6.84 10.26 12.57
C PRO A 301 7.93 9.50 11.82
N GLU A 302 8.83 10.23 11.15
CA GLU A 302 9.99 9.65 10.49
C GLU A 302 10.81 8.80 11.49
N PRO A 303 11.02 7.49 11.24
CA PRO A 303 11.82 6.65 12.12
C PRO A 303 13.27 7.14 12.17
N ALA A 304 13.90 7.09 13.34
CA ALA A 304 15.33 7.45 13.48
C ALA A 304 16.27 6.62 12.58
N THR A 305 15.81 5.47 12.11
CA THR A 305 16.55 4.56 11.22
C THR A 305 16.30 4.81 9.72
N SER A 306 15.40 5.72 9.33
CA SER A 306 14.95 5.95 7.94
C SER A 306 16.13 6.13 6.98
N ARG A 307 17.09 6.97 7.32
CA ARG A 307 18.28 7.27 6.50
C ARG A 307 19.19 6.07 6.35
N ALA A 308 19.43 5.34 7.43
CA ALA A 308 20.27 4.16 7.42
C ALA A 308 19.64 3.05 6.57
N GLU A 309 18.32 2.87 6.70
CA GLU A 309 17.55 1.93 5.89
C GLU A 309 17.55 2.31 4.40
N ALA A 310 17.35 3.60 4.08
CA ALA A 310 17.40 4.10 2.71
C ALA A 310 18.76 3.81 2.07
N VAL A 311 19.86 4.12 2.77
CA VAL A 311 21.22 3.83 2.28
C VAL A 311 21.44 2.32 2.12
N TYR A 312 21.00 1.52 3.10
CA TYR A 312 21.07 0.05 3.01
C TYR A 312 20.37 -0.49 1.76
N ARG A 313 19.15 -0.03 1.47
CA ARG A 313 18.37 -0.43 0.29
C ARG A 313 19.04 0.04 -1.01
N VAL A 314 19.54 1.27 -1.07
CA VAL A 314 20.26 1.82 -2.23
C VAL A 314 21.52 0.99 -2.53
N VAL A 315 22.33 0.68 -1.51
CA VAL A 315 23.54 -0.14 -1.68
C VAL A 315 23.19 -1.57 -2.08
N ARG A 316 22.17 -2.19 -1.45
CA ARG A 316 21.68 -3.53 -1.80
C ARG A 316 21.28 -3.63 -3.27
N HIS A 317 20.72 -2.57 -3.83
CA HIS A 317 20.25 -2.52 -5.22
C HIS A 317 21.22 -1.80 -6.16
N ARG A 318 22.46 -1.53 -5.74
CA ARG A 318 23.49 -0.77 -6.50
C ARG A 318 23.56 -1.21 -7.95
N GLU A 319 23.76 -2.50 -8.22
CA GLU A 319 23.96 -2.97 -9.59
C GLU A 319 22.75 -2.73 -10.47
N ALA A 320 21.53 -2.90 -9.94
CA ALA A 320 20.31 -2.65 -10.68
C ALA A 320 20.13 -1.16 -10.97
N LEU A 321 20.39 -0.30 -9.98
CA LEU A 321 20.35 1.16 -10.11
C LEU A 321 21.37 1.66 -11.15
N VAL A 322 22.60 1.15 -11.10
CA VAL A 322 23.68 1.47 -12.05
C VAL A 322 23.30 1.06 -13.47
N ARG A 323 22.76 -0.15 -13.65
CA ARG A 323 22.30 -0.62 -14.98
C ARG A 323 21.12 0.18 -15.53
N ALA A 324 20.24 0.68 -14.66
CA ALA A 324 19.08 1.47 -15.05
C ALA A 324 19.40 2.97 -15.24
N ASN A 325 20.58 3.42 -14.84
CA ASN A 325 20.95 4.83 -14.93
C ASN A 325 21.07 5.26 -16.42
N PRO A 326 20.29 6.24 -16.88
CA PRO A 326 20.34 6.70 -18.27
C PRO A 326 21.61 7.51 -18.58
N CYS A 327 22.43 7.84 -17.59
CA CYS A 327 23.68 8.57 -17.79
C CYS A 327 24.74 7.71 -18.49
N ALA A 328 25.26 8.20 -19.62
CA ALA A 328 26.27 7.50 -20.40
C ALA A 328 27.69 7.55 -19.79
N GLU A 329 27.93 8.42 -18.81
CA GLU A 329 29.23 8.59 -18.18
C GLU A 329 29.43 7.63 -17.01
N ALA A 330 30.22 6.58 -17.22
CA ALA A 330 30.53 5.58 -16.21
C ALA A 330 31.20 6.17 -14.94
N THR A 331 31.85 7.33 -15.04
CA THR A 331 32.53 8.00 -13.92
C THR A 331 31.58 8.64 -12.89
N LEU A 332 30.29 8.77 -13.22
CA LEU A 332 29.25 9.18 -12.27
C LEU A 332 28.58 7.98 -11.56
N LEU A 333 29.03 6.76 -11.86
CA LEU A 333 28.52 5.50 -11.31
C LEU A 333 29.39 4.93 -10.18
N ASP A 334 30.42 5.66 -9.73
CA ASP A 334 31.36 5.26 -8.65
C ASP A 334 31.35 6.17 -7.41
#